data_AF-A0A0R2SV84-F1
#
_entry.id   AF-A0A0R2SV84-F1
#
_cell.length_a   1.000
_cell.length_b   1.000
_cell.length_c   1.000
_cell.angle_alpha   90.00
_cell.angle_beta   90.00
_cell.angle_gamma   90.00
#
_symmetry.space_group_name_H-M   'P 1'
#
loop_
_entity.id
_entity.type
_entity.pdbx_description
1 polymer ?
#
loop_
_entity_poly.entity_id
_entity_poly.type
_entity_poly.pdbx_seq_one_letter_code
_entity_poly.pdbx_strand_id
1 'polypeptide(L)' 'NVARQSFVEIDGVTQPAPAPRFSRTPSSVQAPAAIAGEHSEAILNDWGFNSSEISALKQGGAI' A
#
# COMPACT_ATOMS: atom_id res chain seq x y z
N ASN A 1 -10.37 -12.73 22.67
CA ASN A 1 -9.85 -12.18 21.40
C ASN A 1 -10.97 -11.58 20.55
N VAL A 2 -12.13 -12.24 20.41
CA VAL A 2 -13.28 -11.79 19.60
C VAL A 2 -13.83 -10.42 20.04
N ALA A 3 -14.08 -10.23 21.35
CA ALA A 3 -14.60 -8.96 21.88
C ALA A 3 -13.69 -7.74 21.64
N ARG A 4 -12.41 -7.98 21.34
CA ARG A 4 -11.43 -6.92 21.04
C ARG A 4 -11.12 -6.82 19.55
N GLN A 5 -11.86 -7.52 18.68
CA GLN A 5 -11.63 -7.55 17.24
C GLN A 5 -10.14 -7.71 16.88
N SER A 6 -9.47 -8.66 17.55
CA SER A 6 -8.02 -8.91 17.41
C SER A 6 -7.61 -9.32 15.99
N PHE A 7 -8.54 -9.84 15.20
CA PHE A 7 -8.36 -10.25 13.81
C PHE A 7 -9.41 -9.56 12.95
N VAL A 8 -9.04 -9.28 11.70
CA VAL A 8 -9.88 -8.73 10.64
C VAL A 8 -9.78 -9.61 9.41
N GLU A 9 -10.84 -9.68 8.62
CA GLU A 9 -10.84 -10.34 7.32
C GLU A 9 -10.78 -9.27 6.23
N ILE A 10 -9.82 -9.41 5.32
CA ILE A 10 -9.59 -8.49 4.20
C ILE A 10 -9.28 -9.34 2.97
N ASP A 11 -10.06 -9.14 1.91
CA ASP A 11 -9.96 -9.90 0.65
C ASP A 11 -9.96 -11.43 0.87
N GLY A 12 -10.80 -11.90 1.80
CA GLY A 12 -10.93 -13.32 2.16
C GLY A 12 -9.79 -13.88 3.03
N VAL A 13 -8.84 -13.04 3.43
CA VAL A 13 -7.70 -13.43 4.28
C VAL A 13 -7.91 -12.90 5.69
N THR A 14 -7.90 -13.81 6.68
CA THR A 14 -7.91 -13.43 8.10
C THR A 14 -6.51 -13.02 8.53
N GLN A 15 -6.36 -11.80 9.02
CA GLN A 15 -5.10 -11.25 9.50
C GLN A 15 -5.26 -10.48 10.82
N PRO A 16 -4.19 -10.30 11.61
CA PRO A 16 -4.24 -9.49 12.82
C PRO A 16 -4.68 -8.05 12.51
N ALA A 17 -5.58 -7.52 13.32
CA ALA A 17 -5.95 -6.11 13.22
C ALA A 17 -4.78 -5.20 13.66
N PRO A 18 -4.65 -3.98 13.11
CA PRO A 18 -3.61 -3.03 13.51
C PRO A 18 -3.53 -2.80 15.02
N ALA A 19 -2.30 -2.72 15.54
CA ALA A 19 -2.00 -2.46 16.95
C ALA A 19 -0.86 -1.43 17.08
N PRO A 20 -0.87 -0.54 18.11
CA PRO A 20 -1.86 -0.38 19.19
C PRO A 20 -3.21 0.20 18.74
N ARG A 21 -4.26 0.00 19.54
CA ARG A 21 -5.62 0.50 19.24
C ARG A 21 -5.81 1.91 19.80
N PHE A 22 -5.39 2.90 19.02
CA PHE A 22 -5.59 4.30 19.40
C PHE A 22 -7.07 4.65 19.39
N SER A 23 -7.55 5.29 20.47
CA SER A 23 -8.94 5.72 20.59
C SER A 23 -9.25 6.99 19.79
N ARG A 24 -8.30 7.93 19.72
CA ARG A 24 -8.48 9.23 19.03
C ARG A 24 -8.30 9.13 17.51
N THR A 25 -7.38 8.27 17.07
CA THR A 25 -7.05 8.09 15.65
C THR A 25 -6.94 6.59 15.36
N PRO A 26 -8.07 5.88 15.27
CA PRO A 26 -8.06 4.44 15.01
C PRO A 26 -7.34 4.12 13.69
N SER A 27 -6.36 3.22 13.73
CA SER A 27 -5.71 2.71 12.53
C SER A 27 -6.62 1.73 11.80
N SER A 28 -6.56 1.75 10.47
CA SER A 28 -7.22 0.76 9.61
C SER A 28 -6.24 0.25 8.56
N VAL A 29 -6.50 -0.94 8.04
CA VAL A 29 -5.84 -1.41 6.81
C VAL A 29 -6.42 -0.60 5.65
N GLN A 30 -5.55 -0.03 4.82
CA GLN A 30 -5.93 0.98 3.82
C GLN A 30 -6.08 0.38 2.41
N ALA A 31 -5.35 -0.71 2.11
CA ALA A 31 -5.34 -1.35 0.81
C ALA A 31 -4.84 -2.81 0.95
N PRO A 32 -5.09 -3.68 -0.05
CA PRO A 32 -4.41 -4.96 -0.17
C PRO A 32 -2.89 -4.81 -0.34
N ALA A 33 -2.17 -5.93 -0.34
CA ALA A 33 -0.76 -5.94 -0.72
C ALA A 33 -0.61 -5.52 -2.19
N ALA A 34 0.31 -4.59 -2.45
CA ALA A 34 0.57 -4.12 -3.79
C ALA A 34 1.22 -5.19 -4.67
N ILE A 35 0.92 -5.20 -5.97
CA ILE A 35 1.64 -6.00 -6.95
C ILE A 35 2.94 -5.32 -7.38
N ALA A 36 3.87 -6.09 -7.94
CA ALA A 36 5.13 -5.55 -8.44
C ALA A 36 4.86 -4.47 -9.52
N GLY A 37 5.37 -3.26 -9.29
CA GLY A 37 5.23 -2.13 -10.20
C GLY A 37 3.93 -1.32 -10.08
N GLU A 38 2.99 -1.70 -9.22
CA GLU A 38 1.65 -1.09 -9.14
C GLU A 38 1.67 0.44 -8.98
N HIS A 39 2.63 0.95 -8.23
CA HIS A 39 2.72 2.38 -7.88
C HIS A 39 3.94 3.08 -8.48
N SER A 40 4.76 2.40 -9.28
CA SER A 40 6.05 2.94 -9.76
C SER A 40 5.89 4.29 -10.47
N GLU A 41 4.95 4.39 -11.41
CA GLU A 41 4.73 5.63 -12.15
C GLU A 41 4.14 6.75 -11.29
N ALA A 42 3.19 6.42 -10.41
CA ALA A 42 2.57 7.41 -9.53
C ALA A 42 3.61 8.04 -8.60
N ILE A 43 4.45 7.21 -7.98
CA ILE A 43 5.52 7.67 -7.08
C ILE A 43 6.57 8.50 -7.84
N LEU A 44 6.97 8.09 -9.04
CA LEU A 44 7.93 8.85 -9.84
C LEU A 44 7.38 10.22 -10.25
N ASN A 45 6.10 10.29 -10.63
CA ASN A 45 5.45 11.58 -10.89
C ASN A 45 5.39 12.46 -9.64
N ASP A 46 5.05 11.89 -8.47
CA ASP A 46 5.02 12.61 -7.19
C ASP A 46 6.41 13.14 -6.81
N TRP A 47 7.48 12.45 -7.22
CA TRP A 47 8.86 12.90 -7.05
C TRP A 47 9.34 13.90 -8.12
N GLY A 48 8.50 14.22 -9.10
CA GLY A 48 8.77 15.25 -10.12
C GLY A 48 9.36 14.73 -11.42
N PHE A 49 9.42 13.41 -11.65
CA PHE A 49 9.77 12.87 -12.96
C PHE A 49 8.64 13.14 -13.95
N ASN A 50 9.00 13.58 -15.13
CA ASN A 50 8.04 13.73 -16.21
C ASN A 50 7.85 12.41 -16.98
N SER A 51 6.81 12.34 -17.81
CA SER A 51 6.45 11.13 -18.55
C SER A 51 7.55 10.60 -19.49
N SER A 52 8.39 11.49 -20.03
CA SER A 52 9.51 11.10 -20.91
C SER A 52 10.64 10.42 -20.13
N GLU A 53 10.95 10.91 -18.93
CA GLU A 53 11.97 10.33 -18.05
C GLU A 53 11.52 8.96 -17.53
N ILE A 54 10.26 8.84 -17.09
CA ILE A 54 9.66 7.58 -16.66
C ILE A 54 9.68 6.55 -17.81
N SER A 55 9.35 6.98 -19.03
CA SER A 55 9.40 6.11 -20.21
C SER A 55 10.83 5.62 -20.51
N ALA A 56 11.83 6.49 -20.35
CA ALA A 56 13.22 6.12 -20.52
C ALA A 56 13.69 5.09 -19.47
N LEU A 57 13.24 5.22 -18.21
CA LEU A 57 13.55 4.27 -17.14
C LEU A 57 12.96 2.88 -17.43
N LYS A 58 11.71 2.82 -17.92
CA LYS A 58 11.08 1.56 -18.34
C LYS A 58 11.81 0.90 -19.51
N GLN A 59 12.16 1.70 -20.53
CA GLN A 59 12.89 1.19 -21.70
C GLN A 59 14.29 0.71 -21.33
N GLY A 60 14.95 1.36 -20.37
CA GLY A 60 16.24 0.97 -19.84
C GLY A 60 16.19 -0.22 -18.87
N GLY A 61 15.00 -0.72 -18.50
CA GLY A 61 14.83 -1.81 -17.54
C GLY A 61 15.19 -1.43 -16.09
N ALA A 62 15.23 -0.13 -15.78
CA ALA A 62 15.50 0.36 -14.44
C ALA A 62 14.27 0.25 -13.51
N ILE A 63 13.06 0.22 -14.10
CA ILE A 63 11.76 0.04 -13.44
C ILE A 63 10.85 -0.84 -14.28
#